data_AF-A0A2R6C8T8-F1
#
_entry.id   AF-A0A2R6C8T8-F1
#
_cell.length_a   1.000
_cell.length_b   1.000
_cell.length_c   1.000
_cell.angle_alpha   90.00
_cell.angle_beta   90.00
_cell.angle_gamma   90.00
#
_symmetry.space_group_name_H-M   'P 1'
#
loop_
_entity.id
_entity.type
_entity.pdbx_description
1 polymer ?
#
loop_
_entity_poly.entity_id
_entity_poly.type
_entity_poly.pdbx_seq_one_letter_code
_entity_poly.pdbx_strand_id
1 'polypeptide(L)'
;MLETQLGAACKLYNALLHAEQEEYEENKHTMSRNELRQLALDLRKQNPEFQALHSQVTQQVADRFYQARQKFLDGLANKPKKKKPHRYLSLVYPQSGWKLSNTREVGRGKNKKKKARLYLSKIWFFTLVIHRELPLQQVSQVCVKMHPSGRIYIIFLVEEAESLG
;
A
#
# COMPACT_ATOMS: atom_id res chain seq x y z
N MET A 1 11.90 7.89 6.98
CA MET A 1 10.44 8.14 7.01
C MET A 1 9.66 7.12 6.18
N LEU A 2 9.82 7.05 4.85
CA LEU A 2 9.20 5.99 4.03
C LEU A 2 9.73 4.59 4.40
N GLU A 3 11.05 4.46 4.58
CA GLU A 3 11.69 3.21 5.03
C GLU A 3 11.13 2.69 6.35
N THR A 4 10.90 3.60 7.32
CA THR A 4 10.28 3.29 8.61
C THR A 4 8.90 2.68 8.43
N GLN A 5 8.08 3.26 7.55
CA GLN A 5 6.75 2.72 7.27
C GLN A 5 6.80 1.39 6.50
N LEU A 6 7.73 1.25 5.55
CA LEU A 6 7.95 -0.03 4.87
C LEU A 6 8.39 -1.13 5.86
N GLY A 7 9.22 -0.78 6.84
CA GLY A 7 9.61 -1.65 7.94
C GLY A 7 8.42 -2.07 8.80
N ALA A 8 7.60 -1.10 9.24
CA ALA A 8 6.39 -1.36 10.03
C ALA A 8 5.38 -2.23 9.25
N ALA A 9 5.15 -1.95 7.96
CA ALA A 9 4.28 -2.74 7.10
C ALA A 9 4.81 -4.17 6.87
N CYS A 10 6.13 -4.34 6.74
CA CYS A 10 6.76 -5.64 6.65
C CYS A 10 6.57 -6.45 7.94
N LYS A 11 6.74 -5.82 9.10
CA LYS A 11 6.53 -6.46 10.41
C LYS A 11 5.07 -6.82 10.63
N LEU A 12 4.14 -5.92 10.29
CA LEU A 12 2.71 -6.20 10.36
C LEU A 12 2.32 -7.39 9.48
N TYR A 13 2.80 -7.45 8.23
CA TYR A 13 2.57 -8.60 7.35
C TYR A 13 3.05 -9.91 8.00
N ASN A 14 4.23 -9.89 8.61
CA ASN A 14 4.79 -11.08 9.25
C ASN A 14 4.04 -11.46 10.54
N ALA A 15 3.49 -10.49 11.27
CA ALA A 15 2.65 -10.73 12.43
C ALA A 15 1.34 -11.40 12.03
N LEU A 16 0.69 -10.94 10.95
CA LEU A 16 -0.51 -11.58 10.40
C LEU A 16 -0.25 -13.00 9.92
N LEU A 17 0.89 -13.22 9.25
CA LEU A 17 1.32 -14.57 8.85
C LEU A 17 1.47 -15.51 10.05
N HIS A 18 2.05 -15.03 11.15
CA HIS A 18 2.24 -15.83 12.36
C HIS A 18 0.91 -16.13 13.05
N ALA A 19 0.08 -15.12 13.26
CA ALA A 19 -1.21 -15.27 13.92
C ALA A 19 -2.14 -16.22 13.16
N GLU A 20 -2.14 -16.20 11.82
CA GLU A 20 -2.92 -17.16 11.05
C GLU A 20 -2.35 -18.59 11.13
N GLN A 21 -1.03 -18.75 11.26
CA GLN A 21 -0.42 -20.07 11.45
C GLN A 21 -0.84 -20.65 12.80
N GLU A 22 -0.75 -19.88 13.88
CA GLU A 22 -1.19 -20.28 15.22
C GLU A 22 -2.68 -20.65 15.23
N GLU A 23 -3.54 -19.77 14.68
CA GLU A 23 -4.99 -19.99 14.59
C GLU A 23 -5.34 -21.28 13.84
N TYR A 24 -4.62 -21.57 12.76
CA TYR A 24 -4.83 -22.80 11.99
C TYR A 24 -4.31 -24.04 12.72
N GLU A 25 -3.18 -23.92 13.43
CA GLU A 25 -2.61 -25.02 14.20
C GLU A 25 -3.54 -25.41 15.36
N GLU A 26 -4.07 -24.43 16.09
CA GLU A 26 -4.93 -24.62 17.26
C GLU A 26 -6.38 -24.97 16.90
N ASN A 27 -6.99 -24.18 16.01
CA ASN A 27 -8.44 -24.24 15.77
C ASN A 27 -8.81 -24.85 14.41
N LYS A 28 -7.83 -25.16 13.56
CA LYS A 28 -8.03 -25.54 12.14
C LYS A 28 -8.84 -24.50 11.36
N HIS A 29 -8.81 -23.25 11.84
CA HIS A 29 -9.54 -22.13 11.27
C HIS A 29 -8.63 -21.33 10.34
N THR A 30 -9.17 -20.90 9.21
CA THR A 30 -8.47 -20.01 8.28
C THR A 30 -9.15 -18.66 8.30
N MET A 31 -8.45 -17.63 8.80
CA MET A 31 -9.01 -16.29 8.96
C MET A 31 -9.51 -15.72 7.63
N SER A 32 -10.73 -15.20 7.64
CA SER A 32 -11.31 -14.44 6.54
C SER A 32 -10.59 -13.11 6.32
N ARG A 33 -10.85 -12.46 5.18
CA ARG A 33 -10.32 -11.13 4.87
C ARG A 33 -10.68 -10.10 5.95
N ASN A 34 -11.89 -10.20 6.51
CA ASN A 34 -12.37 -9.25 7.51
C ASN A 34 -11.67 -9.47 8.86
N GLU A 35 -11.50 -10.72 9.28
CA GLU A 35 -10.75 -11.07 10.50
C GLU A 35 -9.30 -10.56 10.42
N LEU A 36 -8.62 -10.80 9.29
CA LEU A 36 -7.25 -10.30 9.09
C LEU A 36 -7.16 -8.77 9.14
N ARG A 37 -8.16 -8.07 8.59
CA ARG A 37 -8.22 -6.59 8.65
C ARG A 37 -8.45 -6.10 10.07
N GLN A 38 -9.35 -6.73 10.83
CA GLN A 38 -9.60 -6.36 12.23
C GLN A 38 -8.35 -6.61 13.08
N LEU A 39 -7.76 -7.80 12.97
CA LEU A 39 -6.51 -8.13 13.64
C LEU A 39 -5.41 -7.11 13.32
N ALA A 40 -5.24 -6.72 12.05
CA ALA A 40 -4.26 -5.71 11.66
C ALA A 40 -4.52 -4.34 12.32
N LEU A 41 -5.79 -3.93 12.43
CA LEU A 41 -6.17 -2.68 13.09
C LEU A 41 -5.96 -2.75 14.60
N ASP A 42 -6.21 -3.88 15.24
CA ASP A 42 -6.02 -4.07 16.67
C ASP A 42 -4.54 -4.13 17.04
N LEU A 43 -3.73 -4.87 16.27
CA LEU A 43 -2.27 -4.80 16.35
C LEU A 43 -1.78 -3.37 16.21
N ARG A 44 -2.33 -2.61 15.25
CA ARG A 44 -2.02 -1.19 15.10
C ARG A 44 -2.36 -0.36 16.33
N LYS A 45 -3.49 -0.61 17.01
CA LYS A 45 -3.86 0.13 18.23
C LYS A 45 -2.87 -0.16 19.36
N GLN A 46 -2.48 -1.42 19.53
CA GLN A 46 -1.67 -1.89 20.65
C GLN A 46 -0.18 -1.60 20.52
N ASN A 47 0.36 -1.56 19.28
CA ASN A 47 1.79 -1.41 19.04
C ASN A 47 2.14 -0.02 18.46
N PRO A 48 2.94 0.80 19.18
CA PRO A 48 3.39 2.12 18.68
C PRO A 48 4.08 2.09 17.32
N GLU A 49 4.82 1.01 17.00
CA GLU A 49 5.48 0.87 15.70
C GLU A 49 4.46 0.79 14.56
N PHE A 50 3.34 0.11 14.77
CA PHE A 50 2.28 -0.02 13.77
C PHE A 50 1.40 1.24 13.69
N GLN A 51 1.34 2.06 14.75
CA GLN A 51 0.65 3.36 14.71
C GLN A 51 1.28 4.37 13.74
N ALA A 52 2.52 4.12 13.30
CA ALA A 52 3.15 4.86 12.22
C ALA A 52 2.42 4.68 10.88
N LEU A 53 1.69 3.58 10.70
CA LEU A 53 0.92 3.31 9.49
C LEU A 53 -0.42 4.03 9.51
N HIS A 54 -0.83 4.53 8.36
CA HIS A 54 -2.21 4.96 8.16
C HIS A 54 -3.17 3.76 8.27
N SER A 55 -4.39 3.98 8.78
CA SER A 55 -5.37 2.90 9.00
C SER A 55 -5.71 2.14 7.72
N GLN A 56 -5.85 2.83 6.59
CA GLN A 56 -6.09 2.16 5.31
C GLN A 56 -4.88 1.42 4.76
N VAL A 57 -3.66 1.92 5.00
CA VAL A 57 -2.44 1.20 4.63
C VAL A 57 -2.32 -0.08 5.45
N THR A 58 -2.67 -0.02 6.74
CA THR A 58 -2.72 -1.18 7.65
C THR A 58 -3.67 -2.26 7.12
N GLN A 59 -4.89 -1.89 6.72
CA GLN A 59 -5.84 -2.83 6.12
C GLN A 59 -5.35 -3.35 4.76
N GLN A 60 -4.66 -2.52 3.97
CA GLN A 60 -4.08 -2.95 2.70
C GLN A 60 -2.98 -4.00 2.88
N VAL A 61 -2.17 -3.89 3.95
CA VAL A 61 -1.17 -4.90 4.31
C VAL A 61 -1.86 -6.25 4.59
N ALA A 62 -2.99 -6.23 5.29
CA ALA A 62 -3.80 -7.43 5.52
C ALA A 62 -4.39 -7.99 4.23
N ASP A 63 -4.92 -7.14 3.34
CA ASP A 63 -5.41 -7.57 2.03
C ASP A 63 -4.30 -8.20 1.18
N ARG A 64 -3.09 -7.64 1.21
CA ARG A 64 -1.93 -8.19 0.51
C ARG A 64 -1.56 -9.58 1.03
N PHE A 65 -1.68 -9.81 2.34
CA PHE A 65 -1.47 -11.12 2.93
C PHE A 65 -2.56 -12.10 2.53
N TYR A 66 -3.83 -11.72 2.69
CA TYR A 66 -5.00 -12.50 2.29
C TYR A 66 -4.90 -12.95 0.82
N GLN A 67 -4.60 -12.04 -0.10
CA GLN A 67 -4.44 -12.37 -1.53
C GLN A 67 -3.29 -13.34 -1.79
N ALA A 68 -2.16 -13.19 -1.10
CA ALA A 68 -1.04 -14.11 -1.23
C ALA A 68 -1.39 -15.52 -0.73
N ARG A 69 -2.18 -15.61 0.36
CA ARG A 69 -2.70 -16.88 0.87
C ARG A 69 -3.71 -17.50 -0.09
N GLN A 70 -4.69 -16.74 -0.57
CA GLN A 70 -5.71 -17.26 -1.50
C GLN A 70 -5.06 -17.86 -2.74
N LYS A 71 -4.09 -17.15 -3.36
CA LYS A 71 -3.34 -17.71 -4.49
C LYS A 71 -2.60 -19.02 -4.17
N PHE A 72 -2.16 -19.21 -2.93
CA PHE A 72 -1.57 -20.49 -2.51
C PHE A 72 -2.62 -21.59 -2.40
N LEU A 73 -3.78 -21.31 -1.81
CA LEU A 73 -4.90 -22.26 -1.72
C LEU A 73 -5.43 -22.64 -3.10
N ASP A 74 -5.45 -21.69 -4.04
CA ASP A 74 -5.85 -21.91 -5.43
C ASP A 74 -4.77 -22.66 -6.26
N GLY A 75 -3.62 -22.99 -5.66
CA GLY A 75 -2.49 -23.64 -6.35
C GLY A 75 -1.75 -22.74 -7.35
N LEU A 76 -2.06 -21.44 -7.39
CA LEU A 76 -1.49 -20.45 -8.32
C LEU A 76 -0.14 -19.89 -7.84
N ALA A 77 0.19 -20.06 -6.56
CA ALA A 77 1.42 -19.53 -5.96
C ALA A 77 1.95 -20.42 -4.83
N ASN A 78 3.21 -20.22 -4.48
CA ASN A 78 3.81 -20.87 -3.31
C ASN A 78 3.25 -20.31 -1.99
N LYS A 79 3.31 -21.12 -0.93
CA LYS A 79 2.92 -20.73 0.44
C LYS A 79 3.55 -19.38 0.83
N PRO A 80 2.77 -18.42 1.38
CA PRO A 80 3.31 -17.19 1.93
C PRO A 80 4.42 -17.45 2.95
N LYS A 81 5.52 -16.73 2.82
CA LYS A 81 6.69 -16.81 3.72
C LYS A 81 6.96 -15.47 4.37
N LYS A 82 7.64 -15.50 5.51
CA LYS A 82 8.14 -14.33 6.22
C LYS A 82 8.88 -13.40 5.24
N LYS A 83 8.43 -12.15 5.18
CA LYS A 83 9.03 -11.10 4.35
C LYS A 83 10.23 -10.51 5.07
N LYS A 84 11.33 -10.33 4.32
CA LYS A 84 12.49 -9.57 4.76
C LYS A 84 12.27 -8.08 4.41
N PRO A 85 12.76 -7.12 5.20
CA PRO A 85 12.55 -5.70 4.94
C PRO A 85 12.90 -5.26 3.52
N HIS A 86 14.03 -5.72 2.97
CA HIS A 86 14.46 -5.40 1.60
C HIS A 86 13.59 -6.03 0.49
N ARG A 87 12.62 -6.89 0.84
CA ARG A 87 11.63 -7.46 -0.10
C ARG A 87 10.24 -6.81 0.03
N TYR A 88 10.03 -5.95 1.02
CA TYR A 88 8.79 -5.22 1.22
C TYR A 88 9.00 -3.76 0.83
N LEU A 89 8.89 -3.49 -0.47
CA LEU A 89 9.37 -2.25 -1.08
C LEU A 89 8.24 -1.32 -1.57
N SER A 90 6.99 -1.60 -1.17
CA SER A 90 5.87 -0.73 -1.55
C SER A 90 4.76 -0.65 -0.50
N LEU A 91 4.16 0.53 -0.41
CA LEU A 91 2.93 0.82 0.31
C LEU A 91 1.85 1.18 -0.68
N VAL A 92 0.62 0.77 -0.41
CA VAL A 92 -0.54 1.14 -1.24
C VAL A 92 -1.52 1.87 -0.35
N TYR A 93 -1.86 3.08 -0.78
CA TYR A 93 -2.95 3.87 -0.26
C TYR A 93 -4.17 3.61 -1.14
N PRO A 94 -5.26 3.06 -0.59
CA PRO A 94 -6.53 2.92 -1.31
C PRO A 94 -7.18 4.29 -1.60
N GLN A 95 -8.51 4.39 -1.57
CA GLN A 95 -9.26 5.62 -1.87
C GLN A 95 -8.99 6.81 -0.93
N SER A 96 -8.31 6.64 0.22
CA SER A 96 -7.98 7.76 1.11
C SER A 96 -6.57 7.70 1.69
N GLY A 97 -6.23 8.71 2.50
CA GLY A 97 -4.89 8.87 3.06
C GLY A 97 -3.89 9.48 2.08
N TRP A 98 -4.36 10.00 0.96
CA TRP A 98 -3.55 10.74 0.00
C TRP A 98 -4.34 11.92 -0.57
N LYS A 99 -3.64 12.98 -1.00
CA LYS A 99 -4.25 14.14 -1.66
C LYS A 99 -3.28 14.76 -2.65
N LEU A 100 -3.72 14.96 -3.88
CA LEU A 100 -2.99 15.74 -4.88
C LEU A 100 -3.40 17.22 -4.77
N SER A 101 -2.42 18.11 -4.76
CA SER A 101 -2.62 19.56 -4.58
C SER A 101 -1.57 20.38 -5.34
N ASN A 102 -1.78 21.69 -5.42
CA ASN A 102 -0.82 22.65 -5.99
C ASN A 102 -0.34 22.27 -7.39
N THR A 103 -1.28 21.84 -8.24
CA THR A 103 -1.01 21.53 -9.65
C THR A 103 -0.73 22.84 -10.38
N ARG A 104 0.47 22.96 -10.95
CA ARG A 104 0.90 24.15 -11.69
C ARG A 104 1.75 23.77 -12.89
N GLU A 105 1.67 24.56 -13.95
CA GLU A 105 2.62 24.50 -15.03
C GLU A 105 3.89 25.27 -14.67
N VAL A 106 5.04 24.69 -14.96
CA VAL A 106 6.35 25.32 -14.78
C VAL A 106 7.19 25.15 -16.04
N GLY A 107 8.06 26.11 -16.32
CA GLY A 107 8.92 26.13 -17.51
C GLY A 107 8.38 27.04 -18.62
N ARG A 108 9.17 27.21 -19.68
CA ARG A 108 8.86 28.05 -20.84
C ARG A 108 9.05 27.26 -22.14
N GLY A 109 8.28 27.59 -23.18
CA GLY A 109 8.37 26.95 -24.50
C GLY A 109 8.18 25.43 -24.47
N LYS A 110 9.06 24.69 -25.16
CA LYS A 110 9.01 23.21 -25.25
C LYS A 110 9.32 22.47 -23.93
N ASN A 111 9.76 23.19 -22.88
CA ASN A 111 10.11 22.62 -21.58
C ASN A 111 9.00 22.76 -20.52
N LYS A 112 7.74 23.03 -20.93
CA LYS A 112 6.60 23.07 -20.01
C LYS A 112 6.42 21.70 -19.33
N LYS A 113 6.33 21.71 -18.00
CA LYS A 113 6.09 20.54 -17.17
C LYS A 113 4.99 20.85 -16.19
N LYS A 114 4.07 19.90 -15.99
CA LYS A 114 3.06 19.99 -14.94
C LYS A 114 3.66 19.44 -13.64
N LYS A 115 3.71 20.26 -12.59
CA LYS A 115 4.15 19.84 -11.24
C LYS A 115 2.96 19.80 -10.29
N ALA A 116 2.97 18.87 -9.35
CA ALA A 116 1.98 18.78 -8.28
C ALA A 116 2.62 18.35 -6.96
N ARG A 117 1.93 18.58 -5.85
CA ARG A 117 2.30 18.09 -4.52
C ARG A 117 1.36 16.98 -4.11
N LEU A 118 1.90 15.79 -3.89
CA LEU A 118 1.17 14.65 -3.34
C LEU A 118 1.41 14.57 -1.84
N TYR A 119 0.37 14.76 -1.05
CA TYR A 119 0.35 14.46 0.38
C TYR A 119 0.03 12.98 0.58
N LEU A 120 0.76 12.32 1.47
CA LEU A 120 0.48 10.97 1.96
C LEU A 120 0.41 10.99 3.49
N SER A 121 -0.71 10.53 4.03
CA SER A 121 -0.93 10.44 5.47
C SER A 121 0.18 9.63 6.14
N LYS A 122 0.72 10.18 7.24
CA LYS A 122 1.84 9.66 8.02
C LYS A 122 3.22 9.68 7.32
N ILE A 123 3.31 9.94 6.01
CA ILE A 123 4.59 10.04 5.29
C ILE A 123 5.01 11.47 4.99
N TRP A 124 4.10 12.42 4.70
CA TRP A 124 4.35 13.79 4.21
C TRP A 124 4.16 13.98 2.68
N PHE A 125 4.76 15.04 2.13
CA PHE A 125 4.56 15.50 0.76
C PHE A 125 5.67 15.07 -0.18
N PHE A 126 5.29 14.68 -1.39
CA PHE A 126 6.18 14.45 -2.53
C PHE A 126 5.90 15.49 -3.61
N THR A 127 6.97 16.01 -4.23
CA THR A 127 6.82 16.82 -5.45
C THR A 127 6.85 15.90 -6.65
N LEU A 128 5.78 15.94 -7.44
CA LEU A 128 5.62 15.12 -8.64
C LEU A 128 5.80 15.96 -9.89
N VAL A 129 6.40 15.35 -10.92
CA VAL A 129 6.32 15.82 -12.30
C VAL A 129 5.31 14.93 -13.00
N ILE A 130 4.21 15.51 -13.45
CA ILE A 130 3.14 14.81 -14.13
C ILE A 130 3.43 14.89 -15.64
N HIS A 131 3.69 13.74 -16.25
CA HIS A 131 4.06 13.63 -17.66
C HIS A 131 2.87 13.49 -18.62
N ARG A 132 1.69 13.11 -18.11
CA ARG A 132 0.47 12.88 -18.88
C ARG A 132 -0.73 13.46 -18.14
N GLU A 133 -1.87 13.61 -18.81
CA GLU A 133 -3.09 13.91 -18.09
C GLU A 133 -3.41 12.78 -17.09
N LEU A 134 -3.80 13.15 -15.86
CA LEU A 134 -4.12 12.23 -14.79
C LEU A 134 -5.58 12.45 -14.40
N PRO A 135 -6.49 11.51 -14.72
CA PRO A 135 -7.91 11.61 -14.34
C PRO A 135 -8.05 11.37 -12.84
N LEU A 136 -7.82 12.42 -12.04
CA LEU A 136 -7.70 12.33 -10.59
C LEU A 136 -8.92 11.70 -9.91
N GLN A 137 -10.12 11.93 -10.46
CA GLN A 137 -11.39 11.40 -9.94
C GLN A 137 -11.53 9.88 -10.13
N GLN A 138 -10.81 9.30 -11.09
CA GLN A 138 -10.84 7.87 -11.40
C GLN A 138 -9.69 7.10 -10.72
N VAL A 139 -8.83 7.79 -9.95
CA VAL A 139 -7.74 7.13 -9.23
C VAL A 139 -8.32 6.33 -8.07
N SER A 140 -8.20 5.01 -8.14
CA SER A 140 -8.66 4.11 -7.07
C SER A 140 -7.59 3.86 -6.00
N GLN A 141 -6.31 3.89 -6.38
CA GLN A 141 -5.19 3.63 -5.47
C GLN A 141 -3.93 4.42 -5.83
N VAL A 142 -3.13 4.74 -4.81
CA VAL A 142 -1.77 5.30 -4.95
C VAL A 142 -0.76 4.33 -4.34
N CYS A 143 0.10 3.77 -5.18
CA CYS A 143 1.20 2.91 -4.76
C CYS A 143 2.50 3.72 -4.70
N VAL A 144 3.15 3.69 -3.54
CA VAL A 144 4.49 4.22 -3.34
C VAL A 144 5.46 3.06 -3.35
N LYS A 145 6.37 3.05 -4.32
CA LYS A 145 7.37 2.00 -4.49
C LYS A 145 8.77 2.59 -4.34
N MET A 146 9.58 1.99 -3.49
CA MET A 146 10.97 2.34 -3.28
C MET A 146 11.86 1.28 -3.92
N HIS A 147 12.68 1.65 -4.89
CA HIS A 147 13.66 0.74 -5.48
C HIS A 147 14.88 0.58 -4.55
N PRO A 148 15.62 -0.54 -4.64
CA PRO A 148 16.87 -0.72 -3.89
C PRO A 148 17.91 0.38 -4.13
N SER A 149 17.85 1.08 -5.27
CA SER A 149 18.68 2.25 -5.57
C SER A 149 18.29 3.52 -4.83
N GLY A 150 17.26 3.49 -3.96
CA GLY A 150 16.70 4.65 -3.27
C GLY A 150 15.72 5.47 -4.11
N ARG A 151 15.52 5.13 -5.39
CA ARG A 151 14.54 5.83 -6.25
C ARG A 151 13.12 5.51 -5.83
N ILE A 152 12.30 6.55 -5.63
CA ILE A 152 10.89 6.42 -5.26
C ILE A 152 10.02 6.67 -6.50
N TYR A 153 9.07 5.77 -6.73
CA TYR A 153 8.08 5.85 -7.78
C TYR A 153 6.69 5.93 -7.16
N ILE A 154 5.90 6.86 -7.66
CA ILE A 154 4.48 6.99 -7.33
C ILE A 154 3.68 6.49 -8.51
N ILE A 155 2.85 5.48 -8.27
CA ILE A 155 2.03 4.82 -9.28
C ILE A 155 0.58 5.07 -8.91
N PHE A 156 -0.17 5.71 -9.81
CA PHE A 156 -1.61 5.90 -9.68
C PHE A 156 -2.29 4.75 -10.41
N LEU A 157 -3.12 3.98 -9.70
CA LEU A 157 -4.04 3.03 -10.31
C LEU A 157 -5.33 3.77 -10.64
N VAL A 158 -5.75 3.69 -11.88
CA VAL A 158 -6.96 4.34 -12.40
C VAL A 158 -7.93 3.23 -12.82
N GLU A 159 -9.17 3.31 -12.36
CA GLU A 159 -10.25 2.43 -12.80
C GLU A 159 -11.04 3.17 -13.88
N GLU A 160 -11.05 2.62 -15.09
CA GLU A 160 -11.91 3.11 -16.17
C GLU A 160 -13.34 2.63 -15.90
N ALA A 161 -14.31 3.54 -15.94
CA ALA A 161 -15.71 3.14 -15.93
C ALA A 161 -15.96 2.34 -17.21
N GLU A 162 -16.49 1.12 -17.10
CA GLU A 162 -16.94 0.35 -18.26
C GLU A 162 -17.92 1.23 -19.04
N SER A 163 -17.49 1.68 -20.22
CA SER A 163 -18.41 2.28 -21.17
C SER A 163 -19.37 1.16 -21.59
N LEU A 164 -20.60 1.19 -21.04
CA LEU A 164 -21.71 0.40 -21.55
C LEU A 164 -21.86 0.75 -23.04
N GLY A 165 -21.31 -0.12 -23.89
CA GLY A 165 -21.48 -0.12 -25.33
C GLY A 165 -22.72 -0.90 -25.75
#